data_AF-A0A917PCC6-F1
#
_entry.id   AF-A0A917PCC6-F1
#
_cell.length_a   1.000
_cell.length_b   1.000
_cell.length_c   1.000
_cell.angle_alpha   90.00
_cell.angle_beta   90.00
_cell.angle_gamma   90.00
#
_symmetry.space_group_name_H-M   'P 1'
#
loop_
_entity.id
_entity.type
_entity.pdbx_description
1 polymer ?
#
loop_
_entity_poly.entity_id
_entity_poly.type
_entity_poly.pdbx_seq_one_letter_code
_entity_poly.pdbx_strand_id
1 'polypeptide(L)'
;MVRPVSLGDTRVRAVSEALRPYVWRGLTPEMVSCLALAAIDGHGVAGGAPVTRRDVRIGVLVDFLEGCRWRSLTAGAVSRQLVTALDTWRHESQWLEIELRWLLDGDG
;
A
#
# COMPACT_ATOMS: atom_id res chain seq x y z
N MET A 1 -5.75 6.36 24.25
CA MET A 1 -6.74 5.46 23.61
C MET A 1 -6.74 5.75 22.11
N VAL A 2 -6.06 4.93 21.31
CA VAL A 2 -6.07 5.06 19.84
C VAL A 2 -7.33 4.36 19.33
N ARG A 3 -8.14 5.07 18.54
CA ARG A 3 -9.38 4.53 17.96
C ARG A 3 -9.00 3.58 16.82
N PRO A 4 -9.56 2.35 16.77
CA PRO A 4 -9.41 1.51 15.60
C PRO A 4 -10.00 2.22 14.38
N VAL A 5 -9.24 2.26 13.28
CA VAL A 5 -9.67 2.82 12.00
C VAL A 5 -10.93 2.05 11.56
N SER A 6 -12.07 2.73 11.60
CA SER A 6 -13.35 2.12 11.24
C SER A 6 -13.50 2.08 9.72
N LEU A 7 -14.08 1.02 9.18
CA LEU A 7 -14.40 0.90 7.75
C LEU A 7 -15.26 2.07 7.20
N GLY A 8 -16.01 2.76 8.08
CA GLY A 8 -16.77 3.96 7.75
C GLY A 8 -15.97 5.27 7.74
N ASP A 9 -14.66 5.26 7.98
CA ASP A 9 -13.84 6.46 7.95
C ASP A 9 -13.76 7.00 6.50
N THR A 10 -14.08 8.29 6.32
CA THR A 10 -14.00 8.97 5.03
C THR A 10 -12.63 8.82 4.37
N ARG A 11 -11.55 8.70 5.16
CA ARG A 11 -10.18 8.47 4.66
C ARG A 11 -10.04 7.07 4.08
N VAL A 12 -10.54 6.04 4.77
CA VAL A 12 -10.54 4.65 4.29
C VAL A 12 -11.25 4.58 2.95
N ARG A 13 -12.46 5.14 2.85
CA ARG A 13 -13.23 5.16 1.60
C ARG A 13 -12.51 5.87 0.46
N ALA A 14 -11.91 7.04 0.73
CA ALA A 14 -11.19 7.80 -0.29
C ALA A 14 -9.92 7.09 -0.78
N VAL A 15 -9.21 6.39 0.12
CA VAL A 15 -8.05 5.58 -0.26
C VAL A 15 -8.53 4.36 -1.05
N SER A 16 -9.58 3.68 -0.61
CA SER A 16 -10.10 2.50 -1.32
C SER A 16 -10.54 2.82 -2.74
N GLU A 17 -11.26 3.92 -2.96
CA GLU A 17 -11.63 4.35 -4.31
C GLU A 17 -10.40 4.61 -5.19
N ALA A 18 -9.36 5.22 -4.65
CA ALA A 18 -8.11 5.47 -5.38
C ALA A 18 -7.34 4.16 -5.68
N LEU A 19 -7.49 3.14 -4.84
CA LEU A 19 -6.85 1.83 -4.99
C LEU A 19 -7.65 0.84 -5.84
N ARG A 20 -8.89 1.16 -6.24
CA ARG A 20 -9.74 0.29 -7.09
C ARG A 20 -9.11 -0.15 -8.42
N PRO A 21 -8.30 0.67 -9.12
CA PRO A 21 -7.69 0.25 -10.38
C PRO A 21 -6.64 -0.86 -10.23
N TYR A 22 -6.13 -1.09 -9.01
CA TYR A 22 -5.10 -2.09 -8.76
C TYR A 22 -5.72 -3.45 -8.45
N VAL A 23 -5.20 -4.50 -9.08
CA VAL A 23 -5.61 -5.89 -8.81
C VAL A 23 -4.87 -6.39 -7.58
N TRP A 24 -5.57 -6.59 -6.47
CA TRP A 24 -5.00 -7.04 -5.20
C TRP A 24 -5.09 -8.56 -5.04
N ARG A 25 -4.15 -9.21 -4.32
CA ARG A 25 -4.10 -10.68 -4.14
C ARG A 25 -5.24 -11.23 -3.27
N GLY A 26 -6.47 -11.20 -3.80
CA GLY A 26 -7.68 -11.64 -3.10
C GLY A 26 -8.16 -10.67 -2.01
N LEU A 27 -7.61 -9.45 -1.98
CA LEU A 27 -8.01 -8.39 -1.04
C LEU A 27 -8.88 -7.37 -1.76
N THR A 28 -9.84 -6.77 -1.05
CA THR A 28 -10.53 -5.60 -1.59
C THR A 28 -9.72 -4.33 -1.29
N PRO A 29 -9.92 -3.24 -2.06
CA PRO A 29 -9.31 -1.96 -1.77
C PRO A 29 -9.58 -1.45 -0.34
N GLU A 30 -10.74 -1.77 0.24
CA GLU A 30 -11.10 -1.47 1.63
C GLU A 30 -10.24 -2.23 2.63
N MET A 31 -10.03 -3.52 2.39
CA MET A 31 -9.13 -4.32 3.22
C MET A 31 -7.71 -3.78 3.17
N VAL A 32 -7.21 -3.40 1.99
CA VAL A 32 -5.86 -2.84 1.81
C VAL A 32 -5.72 -1.50 2.54
N SER A 33 -6.68 -0.59 2.40
CA SER A 33 -6.71 0.69 3.12
C SER A 33 -6.69 0.49 4.63
N CYS A 34 -7.53 -0.41 5.16
CA CYS A 34 -7.57 -0.71 6.59
C CYS A 34 -6.26 -1.32 7.09
N LEU A 35 -5.68 -2.26 6.33
CA LEU A 35 -4.42 -2.92 6.69
C LEU A 35 -3.25 -1.93 6.74
N ALA A 36 -3.13 -1.04 5.73
CA ALA A 36 -2.09 -0.03 5.70
C ALA A 36 -2.22 0.94 6.88
N LEU A 37 -3.42 1.48 7.11
CA LEU A 37 -3.67 2.45 8.19
C LEU A 37 -3.51 1.82 9.58
N ALA A 38 -3.96 0.58 9.79
CA ALA A 38 -3.79 -0.13 11.05
C ALA A 38 -2.32 -0.39 11.37
N ALA A 39 -1.52 -0.76 10.37
CA ALA A 39 -0.09 -0.98 10.54
C ALA A 39 0.63 0.30 11.04
N ILE A 40 0.30 1.46 10.46
CA ILE A 40 0.91 2.75 10.84
C ILE A 40 0.44 3.24 12.21
N ASP A 41 -0.79 2.90 12.60
CA ASP A 41 -1.30 3.18 13.96
C ASP A 41 -0.69 2.26 15.03
N GLY A 42 0.25 1.38 14.66
CA GLY A 42 0.87 0.42 15.57
C GLY A 42 -0.09 -0.68 16.01
N HIS A 43 -1.28 -0.75 15.40
CA HIS A 43 -2.20 -1.85 15.57
C HIS A 43 -1.73 -3.00 14.69
N GLY A 44 -0.82 -3.80 15.22
CA GLY A 44 -0.48 -5.09 14.63
C GLY A 44 -1.77 -5.83 14.30
N VAL A 45 -1.96 -6.15 13.02
CA VAL A 45 -3.14 -6.88 12.55
C VAL A 45 -3.31 -8.12 13.42
N ALA A 46 -4.42 -8.17 14.15
CA ALA A 46 -4.75 -9.28 15.04
C ALA A 46 -4.83 -10.56 14.19
N GLY A 47 -3.72 -11.30 14.13
CA GLY A 47 -3.56 -12.43 13.21
C GLY A 47 -2.14 -12.64 12.66
N GLY A 48 -1.10 -12.43 13.48
CA GLY A 48 0.20 -13.13 13.46
C GLY A 48 1.10 -13.12 12.22
N ALA A 49 0.64 -12.74 11.03
CA ALA A 49 1.44 -12.66 9.82
C ALA A 49 1.75 -11.19 9.49
N PRO A 50 2.99 -10.86 9.11
CA PRO A 50 3.33 -9.53 8.58
C PRO A 50 2.37 -9.19 7.44
N VAL A 51 1.80 -7.98 7.45
CA VAL A 51 0.87 -7.51 6.42
C VAL A 51 1.50 -7.62 5.02
N THR A 52 2.83 -7.43 4.94
CA THR A 52 3.67 -7.62 3.76
C THR A 52 3.64 -9.03 3.17
N ARG A 53 3.33 -10.05 3.97
CA ARG A 53 3.24 -11.46 3.53
C ARG A 53 2.00 -11.73 2.67
N ARG A 54 0.97 -10.89 2.77
CA ARG A 54 -0.26 -11.01 1.95
C ARG A 54 -0.09 -10.35 0.59
N ASP A 55 0.52 -9.18 0.56
CA ASP A 55 0.84 -8.45 -0.65
C ASP A 55 1.98 -7.48 -0.38
N VAL A 56 3.07 -7.57 -1.16
CA VAL A 56 4.26 -6.72 -1.01
C VAL A 56 3.94 -5.23 -1.14
N ARG A 57 2.92 -4.90 -1.94
CA ARG A 57 2.46 -3.52 -2.14
C ARG A 57 1.92 -2.89 -0.86
N ILE A 58 1.43 -3.69 0.09
CA ILE A 58 0.99 -3.12 1.38
C ILE A 58 2.20 -2.65 2.18
N GLY A 59 3.35 -3.32 2.09
CA GLY A 59 4.60 -2.83 2.67
C GLY A 59 5.00 -1.47 2.13
N VAL A 60 4.98 -1.32 0.80
CA VAL A 60 5.28 -0.04 0.11
C VAL A 60 4.36 1.08 0.62
N LEU A 61 3.07 0.82 0.77
CA LEU A 61 2.11 1.80 1.28
C LEU A 61 2.39 2.18 2.74
N VAL A 62 2.75 1.21 3.58
CA VAL A 62 3.08 1.44 5.00
C VAL A 62 4.37 2.24 5.11
N ASP A 63 5.45 1.83 4.45
CA ASP A 63 6.75 2.52 4.46
C ASP A 63 6.60 3.98 4.00
N PHE A 64 5.83 4.21 2.94
CA PHE A 64 5.55 5.55 2.44
C PHE A 64 4.81 6.43 3.47
N LEU A 65 3.79 5.86 4.13
CA LEU A 65 3.00 6.58 5.11
C LEU A 65 3.75 6.79 6.43
N GLU A 66 4.66 5.89 6.81
CA GLU A 66 5.59 6.10 7.93
C GLU A 66 6.57 7.26 7.64
N GLY A 67 7.06 7.36 6.41
CA GLY A 67 7.93 8.46 5.96
C GLY A 67 7.22 9.82 5.83
N CYS A 68 5.89 9.85 5.87
CA CYS A 68 5.10 11.06 5.66
C CYS A 68 4.28 11.46 6.90
N ARG A 69 4.05 12.77 7.09
CA ARG A 69 3.09 13.26 8.12
C ARG A 69 1.64 13.07 7.67
N TRP A 70 1.24 11.84 7.36
CA TRP A 70 -0.07 11.52 6.79
C TRP A 70 -1.25 12.00 7.65
N ARG A 71 -1.08 12.08 8.98
CA ARG A 71 -2.08 12.64 9.90
C ARG A 71 -2.36 14.13 9.67
N SER A 72 -1.44 14.85 9.05
CA SER A 72 -1.58 16.27 8.68
C SER A 72 -2.12 16.46 7.26
N LEU A 73 -2.30 15.37 6.49
CA LEU A 73 -2.78 15.41 5.12
C LEU A 73 -4.29 15.19 5.05
N THR A 74 -4.94 15.79 4.05
CA THR A 74 -6.34 15.51 3.74
C THR A 74 -6.49 14.12 3.13
N ALA A 75 -7.68 13.52 3.20
CA ALA A 75 -7.97 12.23 2.59
C ALA A 75 -7.55 12.17 1.11
N GLY A 76 -7.88 13.20 0.32
CA GLY A 76 -7.49 13.27 -1.10
C GLY A 76 -5.99 13.44 -1.31
N ALA A 77 -5.28 14.13 -0.41
CA ALA A 77 -3.82 14.23 -0.47
C ALA A 77 -3.15 12.89 -0.15
N VAL A 78 -3.65 12.16 0.87
CA VAL A 78 -3.19 10.81 1.20
C VAL A 78 -3.44 9.86 0.02
N SER A 79 -4.66 9.86 -0.55
CA SER A 79 -4.97 9.01 -1.71
C SER A 79 -4.03 9.24 -2.89
N ARG A 80 -3.76 10.51 -3.25
CA ARG A 80 -2.83 10.84 -4.35
C ARG A 80 -1.43 10.33 -4.08
N GLN A 81 -0.92 10.55 -2.86
CA GLN A 81 0.41 10.11 -2.47
C GLN A 81 0.55 8.58 -2.49
N LEU A 82 -0.48 7.85 -2.08
CA LEU A 82 -0.49 6.38 -2.13
C LEU A 82 -0.52 5.84 -3.56
N VAL A 83 -1.31 6.45 -4.44
CA VAL A 83 -1.31 6.12 -5.87
C VAL A 83 0.06 6.39 -6.47
N THR A 84 0.67 7.54 -6.17
CA THR A 84 2.04 7.86 -6.62
C THR A 84 3.06 6.83 -6.13
N ALA A 85 3.00 6.44 -4.86
CA ALA A 85 3.91 5.42 -4.32
C ALA A 85 3.75 4.06 -5.03
N LEU A 86 2.52 3.64 -5.33
CA LEU A 86 2.26 2.40 -6.06
C LEU A 86 2.69 2.47 -7.52
N ASP A 87 2.47 3.60 -8.18
CA ASP A 87 2.92 3.80 -9.56
C ASP A 87 4.44 3.81 -9.63
N THR A 88 5.13 4.51 -8.72
CA THR A 88 6.60 4.45 -8.63
C THR A 88 7.08 3.03 -8.41
N TRP A 89 6.54 2.31 -7.42
CA TRP A 89 6.90 0.91 -7.19
C TRP A 89 6.66 0.03 -8.41
N ARG A 90 5.55 0.24 -9.13
CA ARG A 90 5.23 -0.52 -10.34
C ARG A 90 6.24 -0.26 -11.45
N HIS A 91 6.63 1.00 -11.67
CA HIS A 91 7.64 1.36 -12.67
C HIS A 91 9.00 0.75 -12.32
N GLU A 92 9.44 0.87 -11.06
CA GLU A 92 10.70 0.28 -10.61
C GLU A 92 10.69 -1.25 -10.74
N SER A 93 9.58 -1.90 -10.36
CA SER A 93 9.44 -3.37 -10.47
C SER A 93 9.47 -3.83 -11.93
N GLN A 94 8.80 -3.11 -12.83
CA GLN A 94 8.84 -3.41 -14.27
C GLN A 94 10.24 -3.22 -14.85
N TRP A 95 10.95 -2.19 -14.41
CA TRP A 95 12.33 -1.95 -14.85
C TRP A 95 13.27 -3.06 -14.37
N LEU A 96 13.15 -3.48 -13.11
CA LEU A 96 13.89 -4.62 -12.56
C LEU A 96 13.58 -5.93 -13.30
N GLU A 97 12.32 -6.20 -13.67
CA GLU A 97 11.96 -7.37 -14.46
C GLU A 97 12.59 -7.35 -15.85
N ILE A 98 12.67 -6.17 -16.48
CA ILE A 98 13.33 -6.00 -17.78
C ILE A 98 14.84 -6.27 -17.63
N GLU A 99 15.52 -5.63 -16.68
CA GLU A 99 16.95 -5.83 -16.40
C GLU A 99 17.28 -7.29 -16.09
N LEU A 100 16.47 -7.96 -15.26
CA LEU A 100 16.64 -9.38 -14.96
C LEU A 100 16.53 -10.24 -16.21
N ARG A 101 15.60 -9.93 -17.11
CA ARG A 101 15.47 -10.66 -18.38
C ARG A 101 16.69 -10.43 -19.27
N TRP A 102 17.20 -9.20 -19.39
CA TRP A 102 18.41 -8.92 -20.15
C TRP A 102 19.64 -9.67 -19.61
N LEU A 103 19.78 -9.76 -18.28
CA LEU A 103 20.87 -10.52 -17.65
C LEU A 103 20.74 -12.02 -17.93
N LEU A 104 19.54 -12.59 -17.88
CA LEU A 104 19.30 -14.01 -18.15
C LEU A 104 19.44 -14.37 -19.64
N ASP A 105 19.07 -13.45 -20.55
CA ASP A 105 19.20 -13.65 -22.00
C ASP A 105 20.64 -13.39 -22.50
N GLY A 106 21.45 -12.64 -21.75
CA GLY A 106 22.85 -12.29 -22.08
C GLY A 106 23.90 -13.34 -21.70
N ASP A 107 23.52 -14.35 -20.90
CA ASP A 107 24.38 -15.49 -20.51
C ASP A 107 24.29 -16.69 -21.50
N GLY A 108 23.87 -16.44 -22.75
CA GLY A 108 23.73 -17.44 -23.84
C GLY A 108 24.93 -17.55 -24.78
#